data_AF-A0A4P6F8C3-F1
#
_entry.id   AF-A0A4P6F8C3-F1
#
_cell.length_a   1.000
_cell.length_b   1.000
_cell.length_c   1.000
_cell.angle_alpha   90.00
_cell.angle_beta   90.00
_cell.angle_gamma   90.00
#
_symmetry.space_group_name_H-M   'P 1'
#
loop_
_entity.id
_entity.type
_entity.pdbx_description
1 polymer ?
#
loop_
_entity_poly.entity_id
_entity_poly.type
_entity_poly.pdbx_seq_one_letter_code
_entity_poly.pdbx_strand_id
1 'polypeptide(L)' 'MGSAEVTALLGVSKQRTYQLTGRPDFPAPVAELKMGKVWRTADVMQWAIEAGRAVDTAVEEFDPRDR' A
#
# COMPACT_ATOMS: atom_id res chain seq x y z
N MET A 1 -4.73 1.46 -4.73
CA MET A 1 -3.84 0.33 -4.41
C MET A 1 -4.48 -0.59 -3.39
N GLY A 2 -4.38 -1.90 -3.59
CA GLY A 2 -4.72 -2.91 -2.60
C GLY A 2 -3.57 -3.19 -1.63
N SER A 3 -3.77 -4.16 -0.73
CA SER A 3 -2.78 -4.52 0.29
C SER A 3 -1.51 -5.14 -0.27
N ALA A 4 -1.58 -5.79 -1.44
CA ALA A 4 -0.40 -6.36 -2.11
C ALA A 4 0.51 -5.24 -2.63
N GLU A 5 -0.06 -4.20 -3.24
CA GLU A 5 0.66 -3.05 -3.74
C GLU A 5 1.22 -2.20 -2.59
N VAL A 6 0.50 -2.08 -1.46
CA VAL A 6 1.06 -1.45 -0.24
C VAL A 6 2.26 -2.25 0.28
N THR A 7 2.21 -3.58 0.21
CA THR A 7 3.32 -4.45 0.63
C THR A 7 4.55 -4.21 -0.24
N ALA A 8 4.37 -4.16 -1.56
CA ALA A 8 5.44 -3.85 -2.51
C ALA A 8 6.01 -2.44 -2.30
N LEU A 9 5.13 -1.43 -2.25
CA LEU A 9 5.49 -0.02 -2.06
C LEU A 9 6.33 0.21 -0.80
N LEU A 10 5.99 -0.45 0.31
CA LEU A 10 6.68 -0.27 1.58
C LEU A 10 7.88 -1.22 1.77
N GLY A 11 8.08 -2.19 0.87
CA GLY A 11 9.13 -3.20 0.99
C GLY A 11 9.03 -4.03 2.28
N VAL A 12 7.82 -4.25 2.80
CA VAL A 12 7.59 -4.99 4.07
C VAL A 12 6.87 -6.32 3.84
N SER A 13 6.80 -7.17 4.87
CA SER A 13 6.02 -8.41 4.78
C SER A 13 4.51 -8.15 4.78
N LYS A 14 3.72 -9.08 4.22
CA LYS A 14 2.24 -9.02 4.26
C LYS A 14 1.68 -8.86 5.68
N GLN A 15 2.27 -9.56 6.66
CA GLN A 15 1.87 -9.44 8.06
C GLN A 15 2.13 -8.02 8.59
N ARG A 16 3.27 -7.44 8.23
CA ARG A 16 3.59 -6.05 8.60
C ARG A 16 2.65 -5.06 7.92
N THR A 17 2.31 -5.26 6.65
CA THR A 17 1.29 -4.47 5.95
C THR A 17 -0.03 -4.49 6.70
N TYR A 18 -0.52 -5.68 7.10
CA TYR A 18 -1.77 -5.79 7.85
C TYR A 18 -1.73 -4.99 9.15
N GLN A 19 -0.65 -5.11 9.93
CA GLN A 19 -0.45 -4.31 11.15
C GLN A 19 -0.48 -2.81 10.88
N LEU A 20 0.20 -2.34 9.83
CA LEU A 20 0.28 -0.92 9.49
C LEU A 20 -1.09 -0.39 9.05
N THR A 21 -1.78 -1.10 8.15
CA THR A 21 -3.09 -0.69 7.63
C THR A 21 -4.21 -0.67 8.67
N GLY A 22 -4.00 -1.31 9.83
CA GLY A 22 -4.92 -1.26 10.97
C GLY A 22 -4.63 -0.13 11.96
N ARG A 23 -3.54 0.64 11.78
CA ARG A 23 -3.21 1.74 12.70
C ARG A 23 -4.11 2.95 12.48
N PRO A 24 -4.40 3.73 13.53
CA PRO A 24 -5.24 4.93 13.41
C PRO A 24 -4.59 6.07 12.61
N ASP A 25 -3.26 6.10 12.52
CA ASP A 25 -2.52 7.08 11.73
C ASP A 25 -2.31 6.64 10.28
N PHE A 26 -2.74 5.43 9.90
CA PHE A 26 -2.68 4.98 8.52
C PHE A 26 -3.86 5.54 7.71
N PRO A 27 -3.67 5.87 6.43
CA PRO A 27 -4.75 6.40 5.59
C PRO A 27 -6.02 5.54 5.60
N ALA A 28 -7.18 6.20 5.66
CA ALA A 28 -8.46 5.55 5.53
C ALA A 28 -8.61 4.96 4.10
N PRO A 29 -9.21 3.77 3.96
CA PRO A 29 -9.49 3.21 2.65
C PRO A 29 -10.54 4.05 1.91
N VAL A 30 -10.38 4.19 0.60
CA VAL A 30 -11.40 4.80 -0.28
C VAL A 30 -12.51 3.83 -0.66
N ALA A 31 -12.26 2.53 -0.53
CA ALA A 31 -13.27 1.50 -0.72
C ALA A 31 -12.95 0.26 0.11
N GLU A 32 -13.99 -0.45 0.52
CA GLU A 32 -13.91 -1.80 1.07
C GLU A 32 -14.62 -2.75 0.11
N LEU A 33 -13.85 -3.61 -0.56
CA LEU A 33 -14.35 -4.59 -1.52
C LEU A 33 -14.33 -5.98 -0.89
N LYS A 34 -15.01 -6.95 -1.52
CA LYS A 34 -14.93 -8.37 -1.11
C LYS A 34 -13.49 -8.90 -1.09
N MET A 35 -12.63 -8.37 -1.96
CA MET A 35 -11.22 -8.75 -2.04
C MET A 35 -10.32 -8.02 -1.03
N GLY A 36 -10.84 -6.99 -0.35
CA GLY A 36 -10.09 -6.21 0.64
C GLY A 36 -10.27 -4.70 0.50
N LYS A 37 -9.52 -3.98 1.34
CA LYS A 37 -9.48 -2.51 1.37
C LYS A 37 -8.65 -1.95 0.21
N VAL A 38 -9.07 -0.80 -0.30
CA VAL A 38 -8.39 -0.05 -1.37
C VAL A 38 -8.08 1.35 -0.88
N TRP A 39 -6.85 1.82 -1.11
CA TRP A 39 -6.38 3.15 -0.74
C TRP A 39 -5.98 3.98 -1.95
N ARG A 40 -5.99 5.30 -1.81
CA ARG A 40 -5.32 6.19 -2.77
C ARG A 40 -3.82 6.03 -2.63
N THR A 41 -3.13 5.96 -3.76
CA THR A 41 -1.67 5.87 -3.81
C THR A 41 -1.02 7.08 -3.14
N ALA A 42 -1.51 8.29 -3.44
CA ALA A 42 -0.98 9.53 -2.88
C ALA A 42 -1.02 9.54 -1.34
N ASP A 43 -2.14 9.13 -0.75
CA ASP A 43 -2.31 9.13 0.71
C ASP A 43 -1.34 8.16 1.39
N VAL A 44 -1.14 6.97 0.83
CA VAL A 44 -0.19 5.98 1.39
C VAL A 44 1.26 6.43 1.23
N MET A 45 1.62 7.03 0.08
CA MET A 45 2.96 7.56 -0.15
C MET A 45 3.26 8.74 0.79
N GLN A 46 2.31 9.67 0.94
CA GLN A 46 2.45 10.81 1.85
C GLN A 46 2.65 10.33 3.29
N TRP A 47 1.79 9.42 3.77
CA TRP A 47 1.95 8.83 5.09
C TRP A 47 3.31 8.15 5.28
N ALA A 48 3.80 7.43 4.26
CA ALA A 48 5.09 6.75 4.35
C ALA A 48 6.25 7.75 4.47
N ILE A 49 6.21 8.85 3.72
CA ILE A 49 7.20 9.94 3.79
C ILE A 49 7.15 10.62 5.17
N GLU A 50 5.96 10.99 5.64
CA GLU A 50 5.76 11.62 6.96
C GLU A 50 6.23 10.70 8.11
N ALA A 51 6.05 9.39 7.96
CA ALA A 51 6.52 8.38 8.90
C ALA A 51 8.02 8.03 8.75
N GLY A 52 8.75 8.69 7.85
CA GLY A 52 10.18 8.47 7.61
C GLY A 52 10.51 7.08 7.04
N ARG A 53 9.59 6.50 6.26
CA ARG A 53 9.75 5.16 5.67
C ARG A 53 10.37 5.26 4.28
N ALA A 54 11.16 4.25 3.92
CA ALA A 54 11.53 4.03 2.53
C ALA A 54 10.29 3.67 1.71
N VAL A 55 10.18 4.24 0.51
CA VAL A 55 9.11 3.99 -0.46
C VAL A 55 9.76 3.46 -1.72
N ASP A 56 9.40 2.26 -2.13
CA ASP A 56 9.80 1.70 -3.41
C ASP A 56 8.83 2.18 -4.49
N THR A 57 9.24 3.21 -5.24
CA THR A 57 8.46 3.75 -6.35
C THR A 57 8.59 2.91 -7.63
N ALA A 58 9.40 1.85 -7.63
CA ALA A 58 9.54 0.93 -8.75
C ALA A 58 8.43 -0.13 -8.77
N VAL A 59 7.21 0.22 -8.34
CA VAL A 59 6.03 -0.60 -8.62
C VAL A 59 5.82 -0.59 -10.13
N GLU A 60 6.40 -1.60 -10.79
CA GLU A 60 6.36 -1.76 -12.23
C GLU A 60 4.92 -1.67 -12.73
N GLU A 61 4.77 -0.94 -13.83
CA GLU A 61 3.56 -0.90 -14.64
C GLU A 61 3.14 -2.35 -14.89
N PHE A 62 1.96 -2.75 -14.39
CA PHE A 62 1.42 -4.07 -14.66
C PHE A 62 1.21 -4.18 -16.17
N ASP A 63 2.17 -4.76 -16.88
CA ASP A 63 2.00 -5.16 -18.27
C ASP A 63 1.24 -6.48 -18.28
N PRO A 64 0.01 -6.53 -18.81
CA PRO A 64 -0.77 -7.77 -18.87
C PRO A 64 -0.10 -8.88 -19.70
N ARG A 65 1.08 -8.63 -20.30
CA ARG A 65 1.89 -9.59 -21.06
C ARG A 65 2.95 -10.34 -20.25
N ASP A 66 3.22 -9.98 -18.98
CA ASP A 66 4.24 -10.64 -18.14
C ASP A 66 3.79 -11.98 -17.52
N ARG A 67 3.05 -12.80 -18.26
CA ARG A 67 2.54 -14.11 -17.80
C ARG A 67 3.16 -15.29 -18.52
#